data_AF-A0A934E3K8-F1
#
_entry.id   AF-A0A934E3K8-F1
#
_cell.length_a   1.000
_cell.length_b   1.000
_cell.length_c   1.000
_cell.angle_alpha   90.00
_cell.angle_beta   90.00
_cell.angle_gamma   90.00
#
_symmetry.space_group_name_H-M   'P 1'
#
loop_
_entity.id
_entity.type
_entity.pdbx_description
1 polymer ?
#
loop_
_entity_poly.entity_id
_entity_poly.type
_entity_poly.pdbx_seq_one_letter_code
_entity_poly.pdbx_strand_id
1 'polypeptide(L)'
;MAGVVALAAPLDAAAAEPTHAIGLAQAREILFSADKRSVAEERCGTGAEREQIACFVALRFAEDAKAAKLAVDLYERTGTVAGTLPEQDFDGAYRGRLHLVPKLPVGPHRRHLEWAAAALLELDDFFADLQRDAPVNYRWKPLDLRFFESVKRRTPSAWASGWEVAYNVSGSLFGSAAGVRETMFHEVFHLNDFARGQWSQRALADVYGRIVARCGTRIGCLAPYAPDPIIVRGGTYYAFMPDNGVAEYAADLAKRYYVEHRALMRKQKLPGRPFKCLAPENAEAWRRVSQEFFGGVDRVPACEGG
;
A
#
# COMPACT_ATOMS: atom_id res chain seq x y z
N MET A 1 -12.60 -47.88 -30.10
CA MET A 1 -12.80 -46.81 -29.10
C MET A 1 -11.58 -45.93 -29.12
N ALA A 2 -11.66 -44.76 -29.75
CA ALA A 2 -10.56 -43.83 -29.92
C ALA A 2 -10.57 -42.80 -28.77
N GLY A 3 -9.44 -42.68 -28.07
CA GLY A 3 -9.24 -41.73 -26.98
C GLY A 3 -8.98 -40.33 -27.54
N VAL A 4 -9.74 -39.36 -27.03
CA VAL A 4 -9.56 -37.93 -27.37
C VAL A 4 -8.50 -37.36 -26.42
N VAL A 5 -7.37 -36.96 -26.99
CA VAL A 5 -6.33 -36.16 -26.34
C VAL A 5 -6.81 -34.71 -26.32
N ALA A 6 -7.07 -34.17 -25.12
CA ALA A 6 -7.36 -32.75 -24.96
C ALA A 6 -6.06 -31.95 -25.04
N LEU A 7 -5.88 -31.22 -26.14
CA LEU A 7 -4.84 -30.21 -26.31
C LEU A 7 -5.12 -29.03 -25.38
N ALA A 8 -4.17 -28.72 -24.50
CA ALA A 8 -4.19 -27.52 -23.68
C ALA A 8 -4.20 -26.28 -24.58
N ALA A 9 -5.16 -25.38 -24.34
CA ALA A 9 -5.19 -24.07 -24.96
C ALA A 9 -3.95 -23.26 -24.54
N PRO A 10 -3.37 -22.44 -25.44
CA PRO A 10 -2.27 -21.57 -25.08
C PRO A 10 -2.73 -20.58 -24.00
N LEU A 11 -1.85 -20.30 -23.06
CA LEU A 11 -1.98 -19.19 -22.11
C LEU A 11 -2.09 -17.90 -22.93
N ASP A 12 -3.32 -17.42 -23.11
CA ASP A 12 -3.56 -16.11 -23.70
C ASP A 12 -2.78 -15.07 -22.90
N ALA A 13 -2.05 -14.24 -23.65
CA ALA A 13 -1.32 -13.10 -23.13
C ALA A 13 -2.23 -12.31 -22.18
N ALA A 14 -1.74 -12.08 -20.96
CA ALA A 14 -2.40 -11.24 -19.97
C ALA A 14 -2.84 -9.95 -20.66
N ALA A 15 -4.15 -9.79 -20.84
CA ALA A 15 -4.71 -8.55 -21.32
C ALA A 15 -4.16 -7.43 -20.43
N ALA A 16 -3.46 -6.47 -21.03
CA ALA A 16 -2.97 -5.31 -20.31
C ALA A 16 -4.19 -4.67 -19.64
N GLU A 17 -4.23 -4.67 -18.30
CA GLU A 17 -5.29 -3.98 -17.59
C GLU A 17 -5.32 -2.53 -18.09
N PRO A 18 -6.50 -1.95 -18.35
CA PRO A 18 -6.60 -0.56 -18.74
C PRO A 18 -5.83 0.25 -17.70
N THR A 19 -4.87 1.05 -18.18
CA THR A 19 -4.11 1.98 -17.34
C THR A 19 -5.11 2.85 -16.60
N HIS A 20 -5.42 2.49 -15.36
CA HIS A 20 -6.37 3.22 -14.54
C HIS A 20 -5.76 4.60 -14.30
N ALA A 21 -6.22 5.59 -15.05
CA ALA A 21 -5.83 6.98 -14.88
C ALA A 21 -6.91 7.69 -14.06
N ILE A 22 -6.50 8.53 -13.10
CA ILE A 22 -7.43 9.39 -12.37
C ILE A 22 -7.91 10.47 -13.34
N GLY A 23 -9.17 10.42 -13.73
CA GLY A 23 -9.78 11.40 -14.63
C GLY A 23 -10.29 12.66 -13.94
N LEU A 24 -10.76 13.65 -14.70
CA LEU A 24 -11.20 14.96 -14.16
C LEU A 24 -12.29 14.88 -13.11
N ALA A 25 -13.28 14.01 -13.29
CA ALA A 25 -14.36 13.84 -12.32
C ALA A 25 -13.82 13.33 -10.98
N GLN A 26 -13.03 12.27 -11.01
CA GLN A 26 -12.42 11.68 -9.82
C GLN A 26 -11.44 12.65 -9.15
N ALA A 27 -10.60 13.36 -9.91
CA ALA A 27 -9.70 14.38 -9.37
C ALA A 27 -10.45 15.49 -8.62
N ARG A 28 -11.59 15.96 -9.16
CA ARG A 28 -12.46 16.95 -8.47
C ARG A 28 -13.02 16.40 -7.16
N GLU A 29 -13.41 15.13 -7.12
CA GLU A 29 -13.92 14.47 -5.92
C GLU A 29 -12.85 14.23 -4.85
N ILE A 30 -11.60 14.00 -5.25
CA ILE A 30 -10.47 13.88 -4.34
C ILE A 30 -10.10 15.23 -3.74
N LEU A 31 -10.06 16.28 -4.58
CA LEU A 31 -9.51 17.57 -4.20
C LEU A 31 -10.53 18.48 -3.52
N PHE A 32 -11.79 18.47 -3.94
CA PHE A 32 -12.77 19.48 -3.54
C PHE A 32 -14.09 18.89 -3.04
N SER A 33 -14.59 19.49 -1.95
CA SER A 33 -15.98 19.35 -1.54
C SER A 33 -16.91 19.94 -2.61
N ALA A 34 -18.16 19.49 -2.66
CA ALA A 34 -19.11 19.84 -3.72
C ALA A 34 -19.28 21.36 -3.91
N ASP A 35 -19.28 22.12 -2.81
CA ASP A 35 -19.40 23.58 -2.77
C ASP A 35 -18.19 24.33 -3.36
N LYS A 36 -17.03 23.67 -3.47
CA LYS A 36 -15.77 24.28 -3.97
C LYS A 36 -15.42 23.89 -5.40
N ARG A 37 -16.17 22.98 -6.03
CA ARG A 37 -15.87 22.47 -7.38
C ARG A 37 -16.03 23.53 -8.47
N SER A 38 -17.08 24.34 -8.41
CA SER A 38 -17.34 25.40 -9.41
C SER A 38 -16.20 26.42 -9.46
N VAL A 39 -15.70 26.85 -8.29
CA VAL A 39 -14.57 27.80 -8.19
C VAL A 39 -13.30 27.21 -8.80
N ALA A 40 -13.06 25.90 -8.62
CA ALA A 40 -11.94 25.23 -9.24
C ALA A 40 -12.10 25.17 -10.77
N GLU A 41 -13.28 24.81 -11.26
CA GLU A 41 -13.60 24.75 -12.70
C GLU A 41 -13.44 26.10 -13.40
N GLU A 42 -13.90 27.19 -12.79
CA GLU A 42 -13.73 28.54 -13.33
C GLU A 42 -12.25 28.91 -13.52
N ARG A 43 -11.37 28.45 -12.62
CA ARG A 43 -9.93 28.80 -12.64
C ARG A 43 -9.08 27.84 -13.48
N CYS A 44 -9.46 26.57 -13.52
CA CYS A 44 -8.62 25.49 -14.05
C CYS A 44 -9.32 24.63 -15.11
N GLY A 45 -10.56 24.96 -15.52
CA GLY A 45 -11.37 24.14 -16.43
C GLY A 45 -11.04 24.25 -17.92
N THR A 46 -9.87 24.77 -18.28
CA THR A 46 -9.43 24.93 -19.68
C THR A 46 -8.10 24.20 -19.91
N GLY A 47 -7.87 23.76 -21.15
CA GLY A 47 -6.65 23.01 -21.52
C GLY A 47 -6.84 21.49 -21.52
N ALA A 48 -5.75 20.74 -21.64
CA ALA A 48 -5.79 19.28 -21.65
C ALA A 48 -6.12 18.73 -20.25
N GLU A 49 -6.77 17.57 -20.17
CA GLU A 49 -7.19 16.95 -18.88
C GLU A 49 -6.06 16.89 -17.85
N ARG A 50 -4.85 16.49 -18.27
CA ARG A 50 -3.68 16.44 -17.39
C ARG A 50 -3.29 17.81 -16.83
N GLU A 51 -3.37 18.86 -17.64
CA GLU A 51 -3.05 20.23 -17.25
C GLU A 51 -4.11 20.78 -16.28
N GLN A 52 -5.37 20.47 -16.53
CA GLN A 52 -6.48 20.82 -15.64
C GLN A 52 -6.33 20.16 -14.26
N ILE A 53 -6.00 18.86 -14.21
CA ILE A 53 -5.77 18.16 -12.93
C ILE A 53 -4.55 18.76 -12.21
N ALA A 54 -3.44 19.02 -12.90
CA ALA A 54 -2.29 19.67 -12.29
C ALA A 54 -2.64 21.06 -11.72
N CYS A 55 -3.45 21.83 -12.45
CA CYS A 55 -3.98 23.12 -11.97
C CYS A 55 -4.87 22.95 -10.74
N PHE A 56 -5.79 21.97 -10.73
CA PHE A 56 -6.62 21.66 -9.58
C PHE A 56 -5.79 21.29 -8.35
N VAL A 57 -4.74 20.47 -8.53
CA VAL A 57 -3.83 20.10 -7.45
C VAL A 57 -3.10 21.34 -6.92
N ALA A 58 -2.51 22.15 -7.80
CA ALA A 58 -1.84 23.39 -7.40
C ALA A 58 -2.79 24.34 -6.64
N LEU A 59 -4.01 24.51 -7.14
CA LEU A 59 -5.05 25.34 -6.53
C LEU A 59 -5.42 24.82 -5.14
N ARG A 60 -5.55 23.50 -4.96
CA ARG A 60 -5.97 22.91 -3.69
C ARG A 60 -4.98 23.18 -2.55
N PHE A 61 -3.70 23.29 -2.89
CA PHE A 61 -2.60 23.51 -1.95
C PHE A 61 -2.03 24.94 -2.00
N ALA A 62 -2.69 25.88 -2.67
CA ALA A 62 -2.16 27.22 -2.94
C ALA A 62 -1.77 28.03 -1.68
N GLU A 63 -2.34 27.72 -0.52
CA GLU A 63 -2.00 28.35 0.76
C GLU A 63 -0.62 27.94 1.31
N ASP A 64 -0.02 26.88 0.76
CA ASP A 64 1.31 26.39 1.14
C ASP A 64 2.09 26.01 -0.12
N ALA A 65 2.90 26.93 -0.64
CA ALA A 65 3.66 26.75 -1.88
C ALA A 65 4.56 25.50 -1.89
N LYS A 66 5.08 25.09 -0.73
CA LYS A 66 5.90 23.86 -0.63
C LYS A 66 5.01 22.63 -0.77
N ALA A 67 3.85 22.62 -0.12
CA ALA A 67 2.88 21.53 -0.27
C ALA A 67 2.34 21.45 -1.70
N ALA A 68 2.03 22.59 -2.33
CA ALA A 68 1.58 22.65 -3.71
C ALA A 68 2.61 22.04 -4.66
N LYS A 69 3.89 22.41 -4.52
CA LYS A 69 4.96 21.81 -5.31
C LYS A 69 5.04 20.29 -5.11
N LEU A 70 4.99 19.81 -3.87
CA LEU A 70 5.06 18.36 -3.58
C LEU A 70 3.88 17.60 -4.18
N ALA A 71 2.66 18.15 -4.09
CA ALA A 71 1.46 17.51 -4.60
C ALA A 71 1.45 17.49 -6.15
N VAL A 72 1.87 18.58 -6.80
CA VAL A 72 2.01 18.63 -8.26
C VAL A 72 3.11 17.67 -8.73
N ASP A 73 4.29 17.69 -8.12
CA ASP A 73 5.40 16.79 -8.47
C ASP A 73 4.99 15.31 -8.32
N LEU A 74 4.22 14.98 -7.28
CA LEU A 74 3.66 13.64 -7.08
C LEU A 74 2.70 13.27 -8.23
N TYR A 75 1.73 14.14 -8.54
CA TYR A 75 0.79 13.90 -9.63
C TYR A 75 1.49 13.75 -10.99
N GLU A 76 2.44 14.62 -11.30
CA GLU A 76 3.13 14.59 -12.60
C GLU A 76 3.95 13.32 -12.81
N ARG A 77 4.55 12.77 -11.73
CA ARG A 77 5.37 11.56 -11.80
C ARG A 77 4.57 10.27 -11.73
N THR A 78 3.52 10.22 -10.92
CA THR A 78 2.82 8.96 -10.64
C THR A 78 1.35 8.95 -11.07
N GLY A 79 0.78 10.10 -11.41
CA GLY A 79 -0.65 10.29 -11.62
C GLY A 79 -1.46 10.26 -10.32
N THR A 80 -0.82 10.06 -9.15
CA THR A 80 -1.50 10.06 -7.84
C THR A 80 -2.01 11.45 -7.51
N VAL A 81 -3.28 11.55 -7.12
CA VAL A 81 -3.88 12.82 -6.68
C VAL A 81 -3.99 12.81 -5.16
N ALA A 82 -3.31 13.77 -4.52
CA ALA A 82 -3.38 13.99 -3.08
C ALA A 82 -4.51 14.96 -2.75
N GLY A 83 -5.46 14.55 -1.91
CA GLY A 83 -6.59 15.37 -1.50
C GLY A 83 -7.06 15.04 -0.09
N THR A 84 -8.36 15.12 0.15
CA THR A 84 -8.92 14.87 1.48
C THR A 84 -10.04 13.83 1.44
N LEU A 85 -10.11 13.04 2.50
CA LEU A 85 -11.28 12.17 2.73
C LEU A 85 -12.49 13.06 3.04
N PRO A 86 -13.69 12.75 2.52
CA PRO A 86 -14.91 13.37 2.99
C PRO A 86 -15.11 13.14 4.49
N GLU A 87 -15.87 14.03 5.14
CA GLU A 87 -16.31 13.79 6.50
C GLU A 87 -17.23 12.58 6.54
N GLN A 88 -16.96 11.64 7.46
CA GLN A 88 -17.76 10.43 7.59
C GLN A 88 -17.58 9.77 8.96
N ASP A 89 -18.58 8.97 9.33
CA ASP A 89 -18.44 7.98 10.38
C ASP A 89 -17.93 6.66 9.78
N PHE A 90 -16.84 6.15 10.34
CA PHE A 90 -16.18 4.93 9.92
C PHE A 90 -16.38 3.84 10.98
N ASP A 91 -16.78 2.64 10.57
CA ASP A 91 -16.82 1.49 11.46
C ASP A 91 -15.40 0.91 11.64
N GLY A 92 -14.78 1.18 12.78
CA GLY A 92 -13.47 0.66 13.15
C GLY A 92 -13.49 -0.77 13.69
N ALA A 93 -14.58 -1.51 13.50
CA ALA A 93 -14.84 -2.83 14.07
C ALA A 93 -14.69 -2.81 15.59
N TYR A 94 -13.73 -3.56 16.15
CA TYR A 94 -13.47 -3.59 17.59
C TYR A 94 -13.11 -2.20 18.19
N ARG A 95 -12.76 -1.22 17.34
CA ARG A 95 -12.48 0.17 17.74
C ARG A 95 -13.73 1.05 17.85
N GLY A 96 -14.89 0.52 17.46
CA GLY A 96 -16.18 1.22 17.43
C GLY A 96 -16.29 2.23 16.29
N ARG A 97 -17.38 3.02 16.29
CA ARG A 97 -17.57 4.11 15.34
C ARG A 97 -16.56 5.23 15.58
N LEU A 98 -15.87 5.63 14.52
CA LEU A 98 -14.85 6.68 14.49
C LEU A 98 -15.35 7.82 13.60
N HIS A 99 -15.32 9.05 14.12
CA HIS A 99 -15.66 10.21 13.31
C HIS A 99 -14.39 10.76 12.64
N LEU A 100 -14.38 10.75 11.31
CA LEU A 100 -13.25 11.16 10.47
C LEU A 100 -13.58 12.49 9.78
N VAL A 101 -12.64 13.43 9.82
CA VAL A 101 -12.81 14.75 9.20
C VAL A 101 -11.76 15.01 8.12
N PRO A 102 -12.09 15.76 7.06
CA PRO A 102 -11.14 16.17 6.03
C PRO A 102 -9.98 16.96 6.65
N LYS A 103 -8.74 16.60 6.33
CA LYS A 103 -7.56 17.32 6.84
C LYS A 103 -6.48 17.44 5.78
N LEU A 104 -6.33 18.64 5.22
CA LEU A 104 -5.30 18.90 4.22
C LEU A 104 -3.92 18.93 4.88
N PRO A 105 -2.90 18.23 4.34
CA PRO A 105 -1.56 18.18 4.92
C PRO A 105 -0.73 19.41 4.51
N VAL A 106 -1.11 20.58 5.04
CA VAL A 106 -0.41 21.86 4.86
C VAL A 106 0.06 22.44 6.19
N GLY A 107 0.91 23.46 6.16
CA GLY A 107 1.36 24.16 7.36
C GLY A 107 2.01 23.20 8.37
N PRO A 108 1.50 23.09 9.61
CA PRO A 108 2.03 22.14 10.61
C PRO A 108 1.99 20.67 10.18
N HIS A 109 1.06 20.29 9.30
CA HIS A 109 0.90 18.92 8.82
C HIS A 109 1.62 18.64 7.50
N ARG A 110 2.29 19.63 6.89
CA ARG A 110 2.98 19.46 5.59
C ARG A 110 3.96 18.29 5.57
N ARG A 111 4.62 18.02 6.70
CA ARG A 111 5.54 16.89 6.84
C ARG A 111 4.91 15.54 6.50
N HIS A 112 3.60 15.38 6.70
CA HIS A 112 2.89 14.16 6.30
C HIS A 112 2.79 14.02 4.78
N LEU A 113 2.55 15.11 4.06
CA LEU A 113 2.61 15.12 2.59
C LEU A 113 4.04 14.83 2.11
N GLU A 114 5.05 15.46 2.72
CA GLU A 114 6.47 15.20 2.42
C GLU A 114 6.79 13.71 2.56
N TRP A 115 6.38 13.07 3.66
CA TRP A 115 6.62 11.64 3.88
C TRP A 115 5.83 10.73 2.93
N ALA A 116 4.55 11.02 2.70
CA ALA A 116 3.72 10.21 1.81
C ALA A 116 4.17 10.33 0.35
N ALA A 117 4.47 11.54 -0.13
CA ALA A 117 5.00 11.75 -1.48
C ALA A 117 6.36 11.05 -1.64
N ALA A 118 7.29 11.22 -0.69
CA ALA A 118 8.57 10.53 -0.74
C ALA A 118 8.41 9.00 -0.74
N ALA A 119 7.48 8.45 0.03
CA ALA A 119 7.18 7.03 0.02
C ALA A 119 6.72 6.55 -1.35
N LEU A 120 5.71 7.19 -1.95
CA LEU A 120 5.15 6.78 -3.24
C LEU A 120 6.10 6.96 -4.41
N LEU A 121 6.90 8.03 -4.42
CA LEU A 121 7.96 8.22 -5.40
C LEU A 121 9.05 7.14 -5.26
N GLU A 122 9.37 6.74 -4.03
CA GLU A 122 10.31 5.65 -3.80
C GLU A 122 9.75 4.28 -4.17
N LEU A 123 8.44 4.06 -4.03
CA LEU A 123 7.78 2.86 -4.61
C LEU A 123 7.93 2.86 -6.12
N ASP A 124 7.76 4.01 -6.76
CA ASP A 124 7.90 4.12 -8.20
C ASP A 124 9.31 3.73 -8.68
N ASP A 125 10.33 4.28 -8.03
CA ASP A 125 11.72 3.94 -8.31
C ASP A 125 12.02 2.45 -8.02
N PHE A 126 11.46 1.91 -6.94
CA PHE A 126 11.59 0.50 -6.56
C PHE A 126 11.02 -0.44 -7.63
N PHE A 127 9.78 -0.22 -8.07
CA PHE A 127 9.15 -1.08 -9.05
C PHE A 127 9.75 -0.89 -10.45
N ALA A 128 10.17 0.32 -10.81
CA ALA A 128 10.91 0.55 -12.05
C ALA A 128 12.24 -0.22 -12.08
N ASP A 129 12.94 -0.34 -10.93
CA ASP A 129 14.15 -1.14 -10.82
C ASP A 129 13.86 -2.64 -10.80
N LEU A 130 12.79 -3.08 -10.14
CA LEU A 130 12.37 -4.48 -10.08
C LEU A 130 11.95 -5.00 -11.46
N GLN A 131 11.26 -4.16 -12.25
CA GLN A 131 10.82 -4.46 -13.62
C GLN A 131 11.97 -4.71 -14.61
N ARG A 132 13.20 -4.33 -14.27
CA ARG A 132 14.39 -4.64 -15.09
C ARG A 132 14.74 -6.13 -15.07
N ASP A 133 14.38 -6.84 -13.99
CA ASP A 133 14.65 -8.26 -13.85
C ASP A 133 13.51 -9.10 -14.43
N ALA A 134 12.25 -8.72 -14.16
CA ALA A 134 11.07 -9.40 -14.67
C ALA A 134 9.84 -8.48 -14.64
N PRO A 135 8.84 -8.70 -15.52
CA PRO A 135 7.54 -8.03 -15.39
C PRO A 135 6.91 -8.29 -14.02
N VAL A 136 6.56 -7.21 -13.32
CA VAL A 136 5.90 -7.28 -12.02
C VAL A 136 4.39 -7.18 -12.21
N ASN A 137 3.66 -7.80 -11.31
CA ASN A 137 2.22 -7.93 -11.36
C ASN A 137 1.59 -7.28 -10.11
N TYR A 138 2.00 -6.04 -9.90
CA TYR A 138 1.64 -5.21 -8.77
C TYR A 138 1.37 -3.82 -9.30
N ARG A 139 0.24 -3.21 -8.96
CA ARG A 139 -0.06 -1.81 -9.27
C ARG A 139 0.22 -0.96 -8.04
N TRP A 140 1.11 0.02 -8.20
CA TRP A 140 1.47 0.98 -7.14
C TRP A 140 1.05 2.41 -7.46
N LYS A 141 0.57 2.68 -8.69
CA LYS A 141 0.16 4.00 -9.16
C LYS A 141 -0.85 3.92 -10.32
N PRO A 142 -1.63 4.97 -10.58
CA PRO A 142 -1.93 6.09 -9.68
C PRO A 142 -2.81 5.64 -8.51
N LEU A 143 -2.86 6.46 -7.44
CA LEU A 143 -3.64 6.23 -6.23
C LEU A 143 -4.49 7.47 -5.88
N ASP A 144 -5.66 7.23 -5.30
CA ASP A 144 -6.45 8.28 -4.64
C ASP A 144 -5.88 8.44 -3.22
N LEU A 145 -4.97 9.40 -3.01
CA LEU A 145 -4.35 9.60 -1.70
C LEU A 145 -5.17 10.61 -0.89
N ARG A 146 -5.93 10.13 0.10
CA ARG A 146 -6.88 10.96 0.85
C ARG A 146 -6.44 11.20 2.28
N PHE A 147 -6.15 12.45 2.62
CA PHE A 147 -5.76 12.83 3.98
C PHE A 147 -6.97 13.14 4.86
N PHE A 148 -6.91 12.69 6.11
CA PHE A 148 -7.95 12.91 7.13
C PHE A 148 -7.35 13.04 8.53
N GLU A 149 -8.22 13.35 9.49
CA GLU A 149 -7.93 13.30 10.92
C GLU A 149 -9.05 12.56 11.65
N SER A 150 -8.70 11.68 12.60
CA SER A 150 -9.69 11.05 13.48
C SER A 150 -9.98 11.96 14.67
N VAL A 151 -11.24 12.29 14.92
CA VAL A 151 -11.60 13.16 16.04
C VAL A 151 -11.40 12.43 17.37
N LYS A 152 -10.60 13.02 18.27
CA LYS A 152 -10.26 12.49 19.62
C LYS A 152 -9.65 11.08 19.61
N ARG A 153 -9.08 10.64 18.48
CA ARG A 153 -8.47 9.32 18.28
C ARG A 153 -7.25 9.45 17.36
N ARG A 154 -6.41 8.41 17.32
CA ARG A 154 -5.22 8.32 16.44
C ARG A 154 -5.26 7.10 15.52
N THR A 155 -6.44 6.50 15.39
CA THR A 155 -6.68 5.27 14.63
C THR A 155 -7.86 5.46 13.68
N PRO A 156 -7.91 4.69 12.57
CA PRO A 156 -6.77 3.97 12.01
C PRO A 156 -5.66 4.96 11.58
N SER A 157 -4.42 4.48 11.43
CA SER A 157 -3.34 5.33 10.88
C SER A 157 -3.49 5.46 9.37
N ALA A 158 -3.81 4.37 8.69
CA ALA A 158 -4.28 4.37 7.31
C ALA A 158 -5.20 3.17 7.08
N TRP A 159 -5.83 3.15 5.92
CA TRP A 159 -6.52 2.00 5.34
C TRP A 159 -6.57 2.18 3.82
N ALA A 160 -6.86 1.10 3.08
CA ALA A 160 -7.03 1.17 1.64
C ALA A 160 -8.25 0.39 1.14
N SER A 161 -8.90 0.93 0.11
CA SER A 161 -9.99 0.28 -0.62
C SER A 161 -10.20 0.98 -1.95
N GLY A 162 -10.67 0.29 -2.99
CA GLY A 162 -11.08 0.93 -4.24
C GLY A 162 -10.01 1.79 -4.93
N TRP A 163 -8.73 1.42 -4.78
CA TRP A 163 -7.55 2.20 -5.22
C TRP A 163 -7.32 3.54 -4.50
N GLU A 164 -8.03 3.74 -3.39
CA GLU A 164 -7.81 4.79 -2.41
C GLU A 164 -6.89 4.31 -1.29
N VAL A 165 -5.98 5.19 -0.86
CA VAL A 165 -5.27 5.07 0.40
C VAL A 165 -5.63 6.26 1.28
N ALA A 166 -6.37 6.00 2.34
CA ALA A 166 -6.75 7.00 3.33
C ALA A 166 -5.65 7.12 4.39
N TYR A 167 -5.14 8.34 4.61
CA TYR A 167 -4.02 8.65 5.49
C TYR A 167 -4.44 9.58 6.64
N ASN A 168 -4.24 9.14 7.88
CA ASN A 168 -4.52 9.95 9.06
C ASN A 168 -3.32 10.82 9.43
N VAL A 169 -3.43 12.16 9.33
CA VAL A 169 -2.33 13.06 9.72
C VAL A 169 -2.02 13.06 11.21
N SER A 170 -2.87 12.46 12.05
CA SER A 170 -2.62 12.25 13.49
C SER A 170 -2.40 10.78 13.85
N GLY A 171 -2.26 9.90 12.85
CA GLY A 171 -2.06 8.46 12.99
C GLY A 171 -0.91 8.09 13.94
N SER A 172 -1.11 7.05 14.74
CA SER A 172 -0.09 6.59 15.70
C SER A 172 1.15 5.98 15.04
N LEU A 173 1.03 5.42 13.84
CA LEU A 173 2.14 4.80 13.11
C LEU A 173 3.03 5.82 12.38
N PHE A 174 2.57 7.06 12.20
CA PHE A 174 3.27 8.08 11.40
C PHE A 174 4.17 8.98 12.25
N GLY A 175 5.07 8.34 13.00
CA GLY A 175 6.12 9.02 13.76
C GLY A 175 7.40 9.30 12.96
N SER A 176 7.56 8.67 11.80
CA SER A 176 8.76 8.79 10.97
C SER A 176 8.47 8.55 9.48
N ALA A 177 9.38 9.01 8.61
CA ALA A 177 9.31 8.74 7.17
C ALA A 177 9.34 7.24 6.84
N ALA A 178 10.12 6.45 7.59
CA ALA A 178 10.19 5.00 7.41
C ALA A 178 8.86 4.33 7.74
N GLY A 179 8.24 4.70 8.87
CA GLY A 179 6.93 4.20 9.25
C GLY A 179 5.85 4.52 8.22
N VAL A 180 5.82 5.75 7.71
CA VAL A 180 4.90 6.14 6.61
C VAL A 180 5.13 5.28 5.37
N ARG A 181 6.38 5.09 4.94
CA ARG A 181 6.70 4.33 3.74
C ARG A 181 6.30 2.86 3.85
N GLU A 182 6.58 2.26 4.99
CA GLU A 182 6.27 0.85 5.27
C GLU A 182 4.76 0.63 5.40
N THR A 183 4.02 1.53 6.06
CA THR A 183 2.56 1.50 6.06
C THR A 183 2.00 1.71 4.65
N MET A 184 2.50 2.67 3.87
CA MET A 184 2.05 2.87 2.48
C MET A 184 2.19 1.60 1.64
N PHE A 185 3.33 0.90 1.74
CA PHE A 185 3.51 -0.37 1.02
C PHE A 185 2.47 -1.41 1.46
N HIS A 186 2.27 -1.55 2.77
CA HIS A 186 1.28 -2.47 3.35
C HIS A 186 -0.15 -2.16 2.86
N GLU A 187 -0.58 -0.89 2.90
CA GLU A 187 -1.92 -0.50 2.46
C GLU A 187 -2.10 -0.69 0.94
N VAL A 188 -1.09 -0.36 0.13
CA VAL A 188 -1.13 -0.61 -1.32
C VAL A 188 -1.18 -2.10 -1.63
N PHE A 189 -0.62 -2.96 -0.78
CA PHE A 189 -0.73 -4.40 -0.97
C PHE A 189 -2.18 -4.87 -0.83
N HIS A 190 -2.94 -4.36 0.16
CA HIS A 190 -4.36 -4.70 0.31
C HIS A 190 -5.17 -4.41 -0.96
N LEU A 191 -4.86 -3.33 -1.67
CA LEU A 191 -5.49 -3.00 -2.97
C LEU A 191 -5.19 -4.08 -4.03
N ASN A 192 -3.95 -4.54 -4.10
CA ASN A 192 -3.52 -5.56 -5.04
C ASN A 192 -4.09 -6.94 -4.68
N ASP A 193 -4.10 -7.30 -3.41
CA ASP A 193 -4.68 -8.55 -2.92
C ASP A 193 -6.18 -8.61 -3.26
N PHE A 194 -6.91 -7.52 -3.03
CA PHE A 194 -8.32 -7.41 -3.37
C PHE A 194 -8.55 -7.48 -4.89
N ALA A 195 -7.76 -6.76 -5.69
CA ALA A 195 -7.83 -6.80 -7.16
C ALA A 195 -7.58 -8.21 -7.72
N ARG A 196 -6.86 -9.06 -6.97
CA ARG A 196 -6.63 -10.48 -7.27
C ARG A 196 -7.68 -11.42 -6.66
N GLY A 197 -8.84 -10.86 -6.31
CA GLY A 197 -9.95 -11.58 -5.71
C GLY A 197 -9.62 -12.10 -4.32
N GLN A 198 -8.91 -11.33 -3.49
CA GLN A 198 -8.40 -11.76 -2.17
C GLN A 198 -7.44 -12.96 -2.30
N TRP A 199 -6.39 -12.78 -3.10
CA TRP A 199 -5.41 -13.84 -3.40
C TRP A 199 -4.85 -14.50 -2.14
N SER A 200 -4.54 -13.73 -1.10
CA SER A 200 -3.96 -14.18 0.17
C SER A 200 -4.80 -15.27 0.83
N GLN A 201 -6.13 -15.19 0.73
CA GLN A 201 -7.05 -16.18 1.28
C GLN A 201 -6.90 -17.54 0.62
N ARG A 202 -6.67 -17.59 -0.69
CA ARG A 202 -6.47 -18.85 -1.42
C ARG A 202 -5.02 -19.33 -1.36
N ALA A 203 -4.08 -18.40 -1.39
CA ALA A 203 -2.68 -18.69 -1.62
C ALA A 203 -1.84 -18.76 -0.35
N LEU A 204 -2.30 -18.28 0.80
CA LEU A 204 -1.52 -18.28 2.04
C LEU A 204 -2.28 -18.81 3.26
N ALA A 205 -3.59 -19.06 3.16
CA ALA A 205 -4.39 -19.48 4.32
C ALA A 205 -3.90 -20.81 4.92
N ASP A 206 -3.41 -21.75 4.11
CA ASP A 206 -2.84 -23.00 4.62
C ASP A 206 -1.54 -22.77 5.41
N VAL A 207 -0.66 -21.89 4.91
CA VAL A 207 0.60 -21.55 5.58
C VAL A 207 0.32 -20.82 6.90
N TYR A 208 -0.51 -19.79 6.84
CA TYR A 208 -0.95 -19.03 8.01
C TYR A 208 -1.63 -19.92 9.05
N GLY A 209 -2.55 -20.79 8.60
CA GLY A 209 -3.27 -21.74 9.45
C GLY A 209 -2.34 -22.70 10.18
N ARG A 210 -1.28 -23.22 9.52
CA ARG A 210 -0.27 -24.06 10.19
C ARG A 210 0.51 -23.31 11.26
N ILE A 211 0.87 -22.05 11.00
CA ILE A 211 1.58 -21.20 11.98
C ILE A 211 0.68 -20.94 13.19
N VAL A 212 -0.57 -20.52 12.97
CA VAL A 212 -1.54 -20.26 14.04
C VAL A 212 -1.86 -21.53 14.82
N ALA A 213 -2.05 -22.67 14.16
CA ALA A 213 -2.29 -23.95 14.84
C ALA A 213 -1.10 -24.36 15.74
N ARG A 214 0.14 -24.06 15.32
CA ARG A 214 1.35 -24.35 16.10
C ARG A 214 1.53 -23.36 17.25
N CYS A 215 1.39 -22.06 16.99
CA CYS A 215 1.84 -21.02 17.90
C CYS A 215 0.72 -20.35 18.70
N GLY A 216 -0.52 -20.37 18.21
CA GLY A 216 -1.59 -19.50 18.69
C GLY A 216 -1.15 -18.04 18.61
N THR A 217 -1.27 -17.31 19.71
CA THR A 217 -0.85 -15.91 19.85
C THR A 217 0.47 -15.74 20.62
N ARG A 218 1.23 -16.83 20.86
CA ARG A 218 2.44 -16.80 21.70
C ARG A 218 3.61 -16.11 20.99
N ILE A 219 4.00 -14.91 21.43
CA ILE A 219 5.08 -14.10 20.83
C ILE A 219 6.36 -14.92 20.59
N GLY A 220 6.85 -15.65 21.60
CA GLY A 220 8.11 -16.41 21.46
C GLY A 220 8.06 -17.48 20.36
N CYS A 221 6.88 -18.08 20.12
CA CYS A 221 6.68 -19.03 19.03
C CYS A 221 6.50 -18.33 17.68
N LEU A 222 5.80 -17.20 17.66
CA LEU A 222 5.51 -16.42 16.45
C LEU A 222 6.70 -15.61 15.94
N ALA A 223 7.70 -15.31 16.76
CA ALA A 223 8.84 -14.47 16.41
C ALA A 223 9.53 -14.83 15.08
N PRO A 224 9.82 -16.11 14.74
CA PRO A 224 10.39 -16.44 13.43
C PRO A 224 9.39 -16.26 12.27
N TYR A 225 8.09 -16.29 12.52
CA TYR A 225 7.03 -16.23 11.50
C TYR A 225 6.48 -14.82 11.27
N ALA A 226 6.77 -13.86 12.16
CA ALA A 226 6.29 -12.49 12.06
C ALA A 226 7.10 -11.71 11.00
N PRO A 227 6.50 -11.26 9.89
CA PRO A 227 7.23 -10.51 8.89
C PRO A 227 7.63 -9.11 9.40
N ASP A 228 6.76 -8.52 10.23
CA ASP A 228 6.97 -7.25 10.94
C ASP A 228 7.07 -7.47 12.47
N PRO A 229 8.05 -6.85 13.16
CA PRO A 229 8.12 -6.85 14.62
C PRO A 229 7.03 -6.06 15.37
N ILE A 230 6.08 -5.38 14.71
CA ILE A 230 5.02 -4.62 15.41
C ILE A 230 4.18 -5.54 16.31
N ILE A 231 4.30 -5.32 17.62
CA ILE A 231 3.48 -5.94 18.65
C ILE A 231 2.36 -4.98 19.06
N VAL A 232 1.14 -5.51 19.08
CA VAL A 232 -0.06 -4.74 19.39
C VAL A 232 -0.46 -4.86 20.86
N ARG A 233 -1.33 -3.94 21.30
CA ARG A 233 -1.99 -4.03 22.61
C ARG A 233 -2.76 -5.34 22.68
N GLY A 234 -2.38 -6.23 23.60
CA GLY A 234 -2.87 -7.61 23.66
C GLY A 234 -1.76 -8.66 23.62
N GLY A 235 -0.52 -8.27 23.27
CA GLY A 235 0.66 -9.12 23.44
C GLY A 235 0.84 -10.16 22.34
N THR A 236 0.63 -9.78 21.08
CA THR A 236 0.97 -10.58 19.89
C THR A 236 1.44 -9.67 18.74
N TYR A 237 1.99 -10.24 17.68
CA TYR A 237 2.32 -9.51 16.47
C TYR A 237 1.07 -9.08 15.70
N TYR A 238 1.10 -7.92 15.04
CA TYR A 238 -0.04 -7.37 14.32
C TYR A 238 -0.66 -8.37 13.32
N ALA A 239 0.17 -9.01 12.48
CA ALA A 239 -0.25 -10.04 11.53
C ALA A 239 -0.97 -11.26 12.16
N PHE A 240 -0.81 -11.49 13.47
CA PHE A 240 -1.38 -12.62 14.21
C PHE A 240 -2.33 -12.18 15.32
N MET A 241 -2.81 -10.93 15.27
CA MET A 241 -3.90 -10.50 16.15
C MET A 241 -5.16 -11.32 15.79
N PRO A 242 -5.94 -11.78 16.80
CA PRO A 242 -7.28 -12.27 16.54
C PRO A 242 -8.06 -11.26 15.68
N ASP A 243 -8.81 -11.75 14.70
CA ASP A 243 -9.63 -10.98 13.74
C ASP A 243 -8.90 -10.31 12.54
N ASN A 244 -7.57 -10.23 12.52
CA ASN A 244 -6.83 -9.69 11.37
C ASN A 244 -6.75 -10.69 10.19
N GLY A 245 -6.43 -11.96 10.49
CA GLY A 245 -6.40 -13.05 9.50
C GLY A 245 -5.24 -12.98 8.50
N VAL A 246 -5.31 -13.85 7.47
CA VAL A 246 -4.20 -14.06 6.52
C VAL A 246 -3.91 -12.85 5.61
N ALA A 247 -4.90 -11.99 5.36
CA ALA A 247 -4.70 -10.79 4.55
C ALA A 247 -3.67 -9.84 5.18
N GLU A 248 -3.75 -9.63 6.50
CA GLU A 248 -2.79 -8.81 7.23
C GLU A 248 -1.40 -9.44 7.30
N TYR A 249 -1.33 -10.78 7.45
CA TYR A 249 -0.07 -11.51 7.31
C TYR A 249 0.56 -11.34 5.92
N ALA A 250 -0.25 -11.40 4.86
CA ALA A 250 0.21 -11.23 3.48
C ALA A 250 0.72 -9.79 3.22
N ALA A 251 0.02 -8.78 3.74
CA ALA A 251 0.44 -7.39 3.63
C ALA A 251 1.75 -7.11 4.39
N ASP A 252 1.91 -7.68 5.59
CA ASP A 252 3.18 -7.62 6.32
C ASP A 252 4.29 -8.38 5.63
N LEU A 253 3.99 -9.52 4.99
CA LEU A 253 4.96 -10.29 4.20
C LEU A 253 5.43 -9.52 2.97
N ALA A 254 4.52 -8.85 2.25
CA ALA A 254 4.85 -8.03 1.10
C ALA A 254 5.67 -6.78 1.50
N LYS A 255 5.32 -6.14 2.62
CA LYS A 255 6.16 -5.09 3.22
C LYS A 255 7.55 -5.63 3.57
N ARG A 256 7.66 -6.83 4.14
CA ARG A 256 8.96 -7.43 4.47
C ARG A 256 9.78 -7.71 3.21
N TYR A 257 9.14 -8.17 2.14
CA TYR A 257 9.76 -8.30 0.81
C TYR A 257 10.35 -6.96 0.34
N TYR A 258 9.55 -5.90 0.38
CA TYR A 258 9.98 -4.56 0.01
C TYR A 258 11.18 -4.09 0.84
N VAL A 259 11.12 -4.21 2.16
CA VAL A 259 12.17 -3.73 3.08
C VAL A 259 13.51 -4.42 2.78
N GLU A 260 13.52 -5.76 2.62
CA GLU A 260 14.75 -6.50 2.33
C GLU A 260 15.31 -6.18 0.94
N HIS A 261 14.48 -6.15 -0.10
CA HIS A 261 14.92 -5.84 -1.47
C HIS A 261 15.43 -4.40 -1.61
N ARG A 262 14.71 -3.46 -1.02
CA ARG A 262 15.12 -2.05 -0.98
C ARG A 262 16.48 -1.87 -0.32
N ALA A 263 16.75 -2.58 0.79
CA ALA A 263 18.06 -2.53 1.44
C ALA A 263 19.16 -2.97 0.47
N LEU A 264 18.95 -4.06 -0.27
CA LEU A 264 19.90 -4.56 -1.26
C LEU A 264 20.10 -3.58 -2.44
N MET A 265 19.00 -3.04 -2.99
CA MET A 265 19.05 -2.02 -4.05
C MET A 265 19.85 -0.78 -3.64
N ARG A 266 19.76 -0.41 -2.36
CA ARG A 266 20.50 0.71 -1.78
C ARG A 266 21.90 0.35 -1.28
N LYS A 267 22.36 -0.88 -1.50
CA LYS A 267 23.63 -1.41 -0.99
C LYS A 267 23.77 -1.25 0.54
N GLN A 268 22.64 -1.38 1.24
CA GLN A 268 22.54 -1.34 2.69
C GLN A 268 22.56 -2.75 3.26
N LYS A 269 22.89 -2.88 4.55
CA LYS A 269 22.74 -4.15 5.26
C LYS A 269 21.26 -4.51 5.36
N LEU A 270 20.96 -5.81 5.23
CA LEU A 270 19.64 -6.33 5.57
C LEU A 270 19.33 -6.04 7.05
N PRO A 271 18.05 -5.84 7.41
CA PRO A 271 17.65 -5.58 8.79
C PRO A 271 17.92 -6.76 9.74
N GLY A 272 18.24 -7.94 9.20
CA GLY A 272 18.59 -9.14 9.94
C GLY A 272 18.86 -10.30 8.98
N ARG A 273 18.74 -11.54 9.49
CA ARG A 273 18.69 -12.73 8.64
C ARG A 273 17.50 -12.60 7.67
N PRO A 274 17.66 -13.00 6.38
CA PRO A 274 16.56 -13.08 5.43
C PRO A 274 15.33 -13.76 6.03
N PHE A 275 14.16 -13.12 5.91
CA PHE A 275 12.92 -13.64 6.50
C PHE A 275 12.60 -15.06 6.01
N LYS A 276 12.78 -15.29 4.70
CA LYS A 276 12.58 -16.60 4.05
C LYS A 276 13.45 -17.72 4.64
N CYS A 277 14.52 -17.37 5.37
CA CYS A 277 15.46 -18.33 5.95
C CYS A 277 15.23 -18.59 7.45
N LEU A 278 14.18 -18.03 8.05
CA LEU A 278 13.88 -18.23 9.47
C LEU A 278 13.05 -19.48 9.73
N ALA A 279 12.22 -19.91 8.77
CA ALA A 279 11.40 -21.12 8.86
C ALA A 279 10.97 -21.61 7.46
N PRO A 280 10.68 -22.92 7.28
CA PRO A 280 10.17 -23.45 6.02
C PRO A 280 8.87 -22.79 5.56
N GLU A 281 7.96 -22.48 6.49
CA GLU A 281 6.70 -21.78 6.20
C GLU A 281 6.96 -20.38 5.60
N ASN A 282 8.02 -19.69 6.04
CA ASN A 282 8.37 -18.39 5.49
C ASN A 282 8.93 -18.50 4.08
N ALA A 283 9.78 -19.49 3.81
CA ALA A 283 10.30 -19.74 2.46
C ALA A 283 9.16 -20.00 1.46
N GLU A 284 8.17 -20.79 1.88
CA GLU A 284 6.99 -21.07 1.10
C GLU A 284 6.14 -19.82 0.85
N ALA A 285 5.79 -19.08 1.90
CA ALA A 285 4.98 -17.87 1.77
C ALA A 285 5.68 -16.80 0.91
N TRP A 286 6.98 -16.60 1.14
CA TRP A 286 7.83 -15.69 0.38
C TRP A 286 7.83 -16.00 -1.11
N ARG A 287 8.02 -17.28 -1.47
CA ARG A 287 7.97 -17.71 -2.86
C ARG A 287 6.62 -17.42 -3.50
N ARG A 288 5.52 -17.71 -2.79
CA ARG A 288 4.16 -17.48 -3.31
C ARG A 288 3.89 -15.98 -3.57
N VAL A 289 4.24 -15.10 -2.62
CA VAL A 289 4.10 -13.64 -2.80
C VAL A 289 5.00 -13.10 -3.90
N SER A 290 6.28 -13.53 -3.93
CA SER A 290 7.24 -13.13 -4.97
C SER A 290 6.76 -13.50 -6.36
N GLN A 291 6.25 -14.72 -6.55
CA GLN A 291 5.73 -15.19 -7.83
C GLN A 291 4.48 -14.44 -8.27
N GLU A 292 3.52 -14.22 -7.37
CA GLU A 292 2.26 -13.56 -7.74
C GLU A 292 2.47 -12.09 -8.10
N PHE A 293 3.19 -11.34 -7.27
CA PHE A 293 3.18 -9.87 -7.35
C PHE A 293 4.47 -9.29 -7.91
N PHE A 294 5.59 -9.98 -7.73
CA PHE A 294 6.93 -9.41 -7.94
C PHE A 294 7.70 -10.12 -9.06
N GLY A 295 6.99 -10.80 -9.98
CA GLY A 295 7.59 -11.45 -11.15
C GLY A 295 8.49 -12.64 -10.79
N GLY A 296 8.38 -13.18 -9.58
CA GLY A 296 9.29 -14.21 -9.06
C GLY A 296 10.69 -13.69 -8.72
N VAL A 297 10.92 -12.37 -8.75
CA VAL A 297 12.22 -11.79 -8.41
C VAL A 297 12.48 -11.98 -6.93
N ASP A 298 13.67 -12.49 -6.60
CA ASP A 298 14.14 -12.65 -5.24
C ASP A 298 15.64 -12.41 -5.19
N ARG A 299 16.02 -11.16 -4.90
CA ARG A 299 17.42 -10.74 -4.79
C ARG A 299 18.02 -11.05 -3.42
N VAL A 300 17.21 -11.49 -2.46
CA VAL A 300 17.67 -11.80 -1.11
C VAL A 300 18.55 -13.04 -1.15
N PRO A 301 19.72 -13.06 -0.47
CA PRO A 301 20.62 -14.21 -0.49
C PRO A 301 19.92 -15.53 -0.17
N ALA A 302 20.44 -16.61 -0.76
CA ALA A 302 20.01 -17.97 -0.42
C ALA A 302 20.28 -18.27 1.06
N CYS A 303 19.49 -19.18 1.61
CA CYS A 303 19.67 -19.61 3.00
C CYS A 303 20.95 -20.43 3.12
N GLU A 304 21.91 -19.96 3.91
CA GLU A 304 23.06 -20.76 4.30
C GLU A 304 22.58 -22.00 5.07
N GLY A 305 23.17 -23.16 4.76
CA GLY A 305 22.70 -24.51 5.13
C GLY A 305 21.98 -24.57 6.48
N GLY A 306 20.73 -25.05 6.42
CA GLY A 306 19.81 -25.14 7.57
C GLY A 306 20.26 -26.09 8.66
#